data_AF-K1Y313-F1
#
_entry.id   AF-K1Y313-F1
#
_cell.length_a   1.000
_cell.length_b   1.000
_cell.length_c   1.000
_cell.angle_alpha   90.00
_cell.angle_beta   90.00
_cell.angle_gamma   90.00
#
_symmetry.space_group_name_H-M   'P 1'
#
loop_
_entity.id
_entity.type
_entity.pdbx_description
1 polymer ?
#
loop_
_entity_poly.entity_id
_entity_poly.type
_entity_poly.pdbx_seq_one_letter_code
_entity_poly.pdbx_strand_id
1 'polypeptide(L)'
;MATLNYQIDTQPLATEMDNVSRSVNNTKEAVLSMQEAVVAAEERASDLVCDNINRGFYSLIRSQISQKLAKHKSDVDAKTMLLSHQKRAMINIRNQMERDYTMISKRYTKLFNGLNSNLKTRVFELDKPLIDFAYHEIGKISNRTKYLTATIPITQLESISESQKIISSNIKKQVANAIYSIKDYIREMNSQDKMISQKLVNDKNIPGNNYMPVAILESIPDSTGRVTTEIVYPVGEMDSEIKNSISDKIYNNLFQMEWSVDNLTFAEVMSEFSKLLSVSQKPDKVKETAMTLFRNCKYETAKGE
;
A
#
# COMPACT_ATOMS: atom_id res chain seq x y z
N MET A 1 -102.40 104.33 -36.40
CA MET A 1 -101.54 103.14 -36.29
C MET A 1 -101.94 102.42 -35.02
N ALA A 2 -102.40 101.17 -35.12
CA ALA A 2 -102.92 100.43 -33.97
C ALA A 2 -101.77 100.04 -33.03
N THR A 3 -101.81 100.51 -31.79
CA THR A 3 -100.91 100.08 -30.70
C THR A 3 -101.46 98.78 -30.12
N LEU A 4 -100.89 97.65 -30.56
CA LEU A 4 -101.15 96.33 -29.97
C LEU A 4 -100.42 96.25 -28.62
N ASN A 5 -101.19 96.21 -27.53
CA ASN A 5 -100.69 96.03 -26.18
C ASN A 5 -100.87 94.55 -25.81
N TYR A 6 -99.78 93.78 -25.81
CA TYR A 6 -99.77 92.36 -25.44
C TYR A 6 -99.14 92.20 -24.06
N GLN A 7 -99.95 91.77 -23.09
CA GLN A 7 -99.49 91.37 -21.77
C GLN A 7 -99.03 89.92 -21.85
N ILE A 8 -97.72 89.73 -21.94
CA ILE A 8 -97.10 88.40 -21.98
C ILE A 8 -97.18 87.82 -20.57
N ASP A 9 -98.03 86.81 -20.39
CA ASP A 9 -98.09 86.06 -19.13
C ASP A 9 -96.83 85.22 -18.98
N THR A 10 -95.96 85.60 -18.04
CA THR A 10 -94.71 84.90 -17.74
C THR A 10 -94.86 83.85 -16.63
N GLN A 11 -96.05 83.69 -16.05
CA GLN A 11 -96.32 82.68 -15.00
C GLN A 11 -96.09 81.23 -15.47
N PRO A 12 -96.46 80.85 -16.71
CA PRO A 12 -96.16 79.51 -17.23
C PRO A 12 -94.65 79.25 -17.32
N LEU A 13 -93.88 80.27 -17.73
CA LEU A 13 -92.43 80.17 -17.83
C LEU A 13 -91.75 80.06 -16.45
N ALA A 14 -92.21 80.83 -15.47
CA ALA A 14 -91.70 80.76 -14.10
C ALA A 14 -91.95 79.39 -13.46
N THR A 15 -93.13 78.81 -13.70
CA THR A 15 -93.51 77.48 -13.20
C THR A 15 -92.62 76.37 -13.81
N GLU A 16 -92.35 76.45 -15.12
CA GLU A 16 -91.42 75.53 -15.78
C GLU A 16 -89.97 75.72 -15.31
N MET A 17 -89.54 76.95 -15.05
CA MET A 17 -88.19 77.23 -14.52
C MET A 17 -88.00 76.66 -13.10
N ASP A 18 -89.05 76.70 -12.26
CA ASP A 18 -89.04 76.07 -10.94
C ASP A 18 -89.02 74.53 -11.04
N ASN A 19 -89.75 73.95 -12.00
CA ASN A 19 -89.72 72.51 -12.26
C ASN A 19 -88.32 72.04 -12.72
N VAL A 20 -87.67 72.82 -13.60
CA VAL A 20 -86.30 72.56 -14.03
C VAL A 20 -85.32 72.69 -12.85
N SER A 21 -85.46 73.73 -12.02
CA SER A 21 -84.62 73.92 -10.83
C SER A 21 -84.72 72.74 -9.85
N ARG A 22 -85.94 72.24 -9.59
CA ARG A 22 -86.18 71.05 -8.75
C ARG A 22 -85.59 69.79 -9.38
N SER A 23 -85.76 69.58 -10.68
CA SER A 23 -85.19 68.44 -11.39
C SER A 23 -83.65 68.44 -11.32
N VAL A 24 -83.03 69.61 -11.50
CA VAL A 24 -81.58 69.79 -11.39
C VAL A 24 -81.09 69.54 -9.95
N ASN A 25 -81.81 70.04 -8.94
CA ASN A 25 -81.45 69.80 -7.54
C ASN A 25 -81.60 68.32 -7.15
N ASN A 26 -82.69 67.66 -7.54
CA ASN A 26 -82.89 66.24 -7.30
C ASN A 26 -81.82 65.40 -8.01
N THR A 27 -81.44 65.79 -9.22
CA THR A 27 -80.34 65.14 -9.96
C THR A 27 -79.01 65.37 -9.26
N LYS A 28 -78.76 66.57 -8.73
CA LYS A 28 -77.55 66.88 -7.96
C LYS A 28 -77.47 66.07 -6.67
N GLU A 29 -78.58 65.92 -5.94
CA GLU A 29 -78.65 65.08 -4.74
C GLU A 29 -78.42 63.60 -5.07
N ALA A 30 -79.02 63.10 -6.16
CA ALA A 30 -78.76 61.75 -6.64
C ALA A 30 -77.28 61.55 -7.00
N VAL A 31 -76.65 62.50 -7.68
CA VAL A 31 -75.22 62.45 -8.02
C VAL A 31 -74.34 62.53 -6.78
N LEU A 32 -74.67 63.37 -5.79
CA LEU A 32 -73.94 63.44 -4.52
C LEU A 32 -74.06 62.13 -3.75
N SER A 33 -75.26 61.55 -3.64
CA SER A 33 -75.47 60.27 -2.98
C SER A 33 -74.76 59.12 -3.69
N MET A 34 -74.70 59.15 -5.03
CA MET A 34 -73.94 58.19 -5.83
C MET A 34 -72.44 58.37 -5.59
N GLN A 35 -71.94 59.61 -5.54
CA GLN A 35 -70.54 59.89 -5.29
C GLN A 35 -70.13 59.44 -3.88
N GLU A 36 -70.94 59.71 -2.86
CA GLU A 36 -70.74 59.20 -1.51
C GLU A 36 -70.76 57.67 -1.47
N ALA A 37 -71.69 57.04 -2.17
CA ALA A 37 -71.76 55.58 -2.26
C ALA A 37 -70.54 54.98 -2.99
N VAL A 38 -70.03 55.63 -4.03
CA VAL A 38 -68.82 55.22 -4.76
C VAL A 38 -67.60 55.36 -3.85
N VAL A 39 -67.43 56.50 -3.16
CA VAL A 39 -66.32 56.71 -2.22
C VAL A 39 -66.35 55.67 -1.09
N ALA A 40 -67.52 55.42 -0.51
CA ALA A 40 -67.68 54.40 0.53
C ALA A 40 -67.47 52.96 0.01
N ALA A 41 -67.70 52.71 -1.29
CA ALA A 41 -67.40 51.44 -1.93
C ALA A 41 -65.90 51.31 -2.24
N GLU A 42 -65.24 52.38 -2.66
CA GLU A 42 -63.78 52.43 -2.88
C GLU A 42 -62.99 52.23 -1.58
N GLU A 43 -63.43 52.82 -0.47
CA GLU A 43 -62.82 52.62 0.85
C GLU A 43 -62.91 51.15 1.28
N ARG A 44 -64.12 50.55 1.22
CA ARG A 44 -64.31 49.13 1.52
C ARG A 44 -63.54 48.20 0.58
N ALA A 45 -63.45 48.55 -0.71
CA ALA A 45 -62.65 47.79 -1.66
C ALA A 45 -61.16 47.88 -1.32
N SER A 46 -60.68 49.06 -0.90
CA SER A 46 -59.29 49.30 -0.52
C SER A 46 -58.90 48.52 0.74
N ASP A 47 -59.75 48.54 1.77
CA ASP A 47 -59.55 47.76 2.99
C ASP A 47 -59.49 46.26 2.69
N LEU A 48 -60.42 45.77 1.86
CA LEU A 48 -60.45 44.36 1.45
C LEU A 48 -59.21 43.98 0.63
N VAL A 49 -58.71 44.87 -0.23
CA VAL A 49 -57.46 44.66 -0.97
C VAL A 49 -56.27 44.64 0.00
N CYS A 50 -56.17 45.58 0.93
CA CYS A 50 -55.11 45.64 1.94
C CYS A 50 -55.09 44.39 2.83
N ASP A 51 -56.24 43.92 3.32
CA ASP A 51 -56.35 42.73 4.14
C ASP A 51 -55.96 41.46 3.37
N ASN A 52 -56.39 41.34 2.11
CA ASN A 52 -56.00 40.22 1.26
C ASN A 52 -54.50 40.23 0.94
N ILE A 53 -53.90 41.41 0.71
CA ILE A 53 -52.46 41.55 0.50
C ILE A 53 -51.71 41.13 1.77
N ASN A 54 -52.12 41.63 2.94
CA ASN A 54 -51.50 41.28 4.22
C ASN A 54 -51.59 39.77 4.47
N ARG A 55 -52.77 39.18 4.31
CA ARG A 55 -52.98 37.73 4.46
C ARG A 55 -52.15 36.91 3.46
N GLY A 56 -52.11 37.35 2.20
CA GLY A 56 -51.29 36.75 1.15
C GLY A 56 -49.81 36.79 1.50
N PHE A 57 -49.30 37.94 1.93
CA PHE A 57 -47.93 38.13 2.36
C PHE A 57 -47.57 37.25 3.55
N TYR A 58 -48.38 37.25 4.62
CA TYR A 58 -48.16 36.38 5.79
C TYR A 58 -48.17 34.89 5.40
N SER A 59 -49.09 34.47 4.53
CA SER A 59 -49.15 33.10 4.03
C SER A 59 -47.89 32.73 3.24
N LEU A 60 -47.42 33.62 2.35
CA LEU A 60 -46.19 33.43 1.57
C LEU A 60 -44.96 33.34 2.46
N ILE A 61 -44.79 34.26 3.42
CA ILE A 61 -43.65 34.24 4.36
C ILE A 61 -43.67 32.96 5.20
N ARG A 62 -44.83 32.56 5.73
CA ARG A 62 -44.96 31.31 6.49
C ARG A 62 -44.62 30.09 5.63
N SER A 63 -45.06 30.06 4.38
CA SER A 63 -44.73 29.00 3.42
C SER A 63 -43.22 28.95 3.14
N GLN A 64 -42.59 30.09 2.87
CA GLN A 64 -41.15 30.17 2.62
C GLN A 64 -40.32 29.75 3.84
N ILE A 65 -40.71 30.17 5.05
CA ILE A 65 -40.07 29.74 6.30
C ILE A 65 -40.21 28.23 6.46
N SER A 66 -41.40 27.68 6.21
CA SER A 66 -41.66 26.25 6.31
C SER A 66 -40.82 25.45 5.31
N GLN A 67 -40.69 25.94 4.07
CA GLN A 67 -39.85 25.32 3.04
C GLN A 67 -38.36 25.36 3.41
N LYS A 68 -37.86 26.50 3.91
CA LYS A 68 -36.46 26.61 4.38
C LYS A 68 -36.20 25.69 5.57
N LEU A 69 -37.13 25.61 6.52
CA LEU A 69 -37.04 24.71 7.67
C LEU A 69 -37.01 23.24 7.23
N ALA A 70 -37.91 22.84 6.33
CA ALA A 70 -37.95 21.49 5.79
C ALA A 70 -36.65 21.12 5.07
N LYS A 71 -36.10 22.06 4.28
CA LYS A 71 -34.81 21.87 3.61
C LYS A 71 -33.68 21.66 4.63
N HIS A 72 -33.54 22.54 5.61
CA HIS A 72 -32.49 22.41 6.63
C HIS A 72 -32.65 21.14 7.47
N LYS A 73 -33.88 20.74 7.79
CA LYS A 73 -34.15 19.48 8.48
C LYS A 73 -33.69 18.28 7.65
N SER A 74 -34.04 18.26 6.36
CA SER A 74 -33.58 17.22 5.42
C SER A 74 -32.05 17.15 5.32
N ASP A 75 -31.38 18.30 5.23
CA ASP A 75 -29.92 18.37 5.17
C ASP A 75 -29.26 17.82 6.45
N VAL A 76 -29.84 18.12 7.62
CA VAL A 76 -29.37 17.60 8.92
C VAL A 76 -29.58 16.09 9.00
N ASP A 77 -30.74 15.59 8.60
CA ASP A 77 -31.06 14.17 8.62
C ASP A 77 -30.12 13.38 7.68
N ALA A 78 -29.86 13.90 6.48
CA ALA A 78 -28.91 13.32 5.52
C ALA A 78 -27.48 13.27 6.08
N LYS A 79 -26.99 14.38 6.68
CA LYS A 79 -25.66 14.41 7.31
C LYS A 79 -25.57 13.47 8.50
N THR A 80 -26.62 13.35 9.30
CA THR A 80 -26.67 12.44 10.45
C THR A 80 -26.63 10.98 9.99
N MET A 81 -27.33 10.65 8.90
CA MET A 81 -27.27 9.33 8.28
C MET A 81 -25.86 9.02 7.76
N LEU A 82 -25.21 9.97 7.10
CA LEU A 82 -23.83 9.83 6.64
C LEU A 82 -22.86 9.58 7.80
N LEU A 83 -22.96 10.36 8.89
CA LEU A 83 -22.14 10.17 10.09
C LEU A 83 -22.37 8.79 10.73
N SER A 84 -23.62 8.33 10.77
CA SER A 84 -23.96 6.99 11.26
C SER A 84 -23.35 5.89 10.40
N HIS A 85 -23.38 6.06 9.07
CA HIS A 85 -22.73 5.13 8.14
C HIS A 85 -21.21 5.12 8.31
N GLN A 86 -20.57 6.30 8.35
CA GLN A 86 -19.13 6.43 8.58
C GLN A 86 -18.71 5.82 9.92
N LYS A 87 -19.48 6.04 10.99
CA LYS A 87 -19.25 5.41 12.30
C LYS A 87 -19.23 3.87 12.19
N ARG A 88 -20.18 3.28 11.47
CA ARG A 88 -20.22 1.82 11.27
C ARG A 88 -19.01 1.32 10.48
N ALA A 89 -18.61 2.04 9.43
CA ALA A 89 -17.41 1.72 8.67
C ALA A 89 -16.16 1.73 9.56
N MET A 90 -16.00 2.76 10.41
CA MET A 90 -14.87 2.84 11.35
C MET A 90 -14.86 1.71 12.38
N ILE A 91 -16.04 1.31 12.89
CA ILE A 91 -16.14 0.16 13.80
C ILE A 91 -15.70 -1.13 13.09
N ASN A 92 -16.09 -1.33 11.83
CA ASN A 92 -15.68 -2.51 11.06
C ASN A 92 -14.17 -2.53 10.84
N ILE A 93 -13.57 -1.39 10.50
CA ILE A 93 -12.11 -1.25 10.34
C ILE A 93 -11.41 -1.56 11.67
N ARG A 94 -11.88 -1.00 12.79
CA ARG A 94 -11.32 -1.30 14.12
C ARG A 94 -11.36 -2.79 14.44
N ASN A 95 -12.50 -3.45 14.19
CA ASN A 95 -12.65 -4.88 14.44
C ASN A 95 -11.77 -5.73 13.51
N GLN A 96 -11.48 -5.26 12.30
CA GLN A 96 -10.49 -5.90 11.41
C GLN A 96 -9.08 -5.73 11.97
N MET A 97 -8.68 -4.51 12.34
CA MET A 97 -7.37 -4.22 12.94
C MET A 97 -7.13 -5.02 14.23
N GLU A 98 -8.15 -5.19 15.07
CA GLU A 98 -8.05 -5.99 16.30
C GLU A 98 -7.82 -7.48 16.00
N ARG A 99 -8.52 -8.04 15.00
CA ARG A 99 -8.29 -9.41 14.54
C ARG A 99 -6.88 -9.58 13.96
N ASP A 100 -6.41 -8.63 13.18
CA ASP A 100 -5.08 -8.67 12.60
C ASP A 100 -4.00 -8.56 13.69
N TYR A 101 -4.17 -7.62 14.64
CA TYR A 101 -3.28 -7.48 15.79
C TYR A 101 -3.19 -8.77 16.61
N THR A 102 -4.33 -9.39 16.94
CA THR A 102 -4.35 -10.64 17.71
C THR A 102 -3.73 -11.80 16.94
N MET A 103 -3.95 -11.89 15.62
CA MET A 103 -3.31 -12.89 14.77
C MET A 103 -1.79 -12.72 14.74
N ILE A 104 -1.31 -11.50 14.49
CA ILE A 104 0.12 -11.17 14.41
C ILE A 104 0.80 -11.41 15.77
N SER A 105 0.21 -10.92 16.86
CA SER A 105 0.71 -11.11 18.22
C SER A 105 0.83 -12.59 18.58
N LYS A 106 -0.19 -13.40 18.27
CA LYS A 106 -0.13 -14.87 18.46
C LYS A 106 0.99 -15.51 17.64
N ARG A 107 1.16 -15.11 16.38
CA ARG A 107 2.22 -15.64 15.50
C ARG A 107 3.61 -15.34 16.07
N TYR A 108 3.86 -14.09 16.47
CA TYR A 108 5.14 -13.70 17.06
C TYR A 108 5.38 -14.38 18.41
N THR A 109 4.37 -14.47 19.26
CA THR A 109 4.47 -15.18 20.53
C THR A 109 4.87 -16.64 20.32
N LYS A 110 4.24 -17.33 19.36
CA LYS A 110 4.60 -18.71 19.01
C LYS A 110 6.03 -18.82 18.44
N LEU A 111 6.44 -17.88 17.59
CA LEU A 111 7.78 -17.84 17.04
C LEU A 111 8.83 -17.67 18.14
N PHE A 112 8.67 -16.69 19.02
CA PHE A 112 9.62 -16.45 20.12
C PHE A 112 9.68 -17.61 21.09
N ASN A 113 8.53 -18.21 21.44
CA ASN A 113 8.52 -19.41 22.28
C ASN A 113 9.20 -20.60 21.60
N GLY A 114 9.00 -20.78 20.28
CA GLY A 114 9.69 -21.81 19.51
C GLY A 114 11.20 -21.58 19.45
N LEU A 115 11.64 -20.34 19.23
CA LEU A 115 13.06 -19.97 19.26
C LEU A 115 13.67 -20.20 20.64
N ASN A 116 12.97 -19.82 21.71
CA ASN A 116 13.44 -20.02 23.07
C ASN A 116 13.56 -21.51 23.43
N SER A 117 12.59 -22.33 22.99
CA SER A 117 12.65 -23.79 23.15
C SER A 117 13.83 -24.38 22.39
N ASN A 118 14.04 -23.98 21.13
CA ASN A 118 15.17 -24.45 20.33
C ASN A 118 16.51 -24.04 20.93
N LEU A 119 16.62 -22.81 21.44
CA LEU A 119 17.81 -22.33 22.12
C LEU A 119 18.10 -23.18 23.36
N LYS A 120 17.08 -23.46 24.18
CA LYS A 120 17.21 -24.33 25.36
C LYS A 120 17.71 -25.72 24.98
N THR A 121 17.16 -26.33 23.93
CA THR A 121 17.62 -27.64 23.44
C THR A 121 19.06 -27.58 22.95
N ARG A 122 19.44 -26.56 22.18
CA ARG A 122 20.83 -26.41 21.68
C ARG A 122 21.84 -26.21 22.80
N VAL A 123 21.51 -25.39 23.81
CA VAL A 123 22.37 -25.23 25.00
C VAL A 123 22.56 -26.57 25.69
N PHE A 124 21.47 -27.32 25.89
CA PHE A 124 21.55 -28.66 26.48
C PHE A 124 22.40 -29.63 25.64
N GLU A 125 22.27 -29.62 24.31
CA GLU A 125 23.08 -30.46 23.43
C GLU A 125 24.57 -30.08 23.43
N LEU A 126 24.90 -28.80 23.59
CA LEU A 126 26.28 -28.33 23.74
C LEU A 126 26.89 -28.77 25.08
N ASP A 127 26.10 -28.74 26.15
CA ASP A 127 26.55 -29.15 27.49
C ASP A 127 26.64 -30.68 27.63
N LYS A 128 25.86 -31.43 26.84
CA LYS A 128 25.76 -32.89 26.95
C LYS A 128 27.11 -33.62 26.84
N PRO A 129 27.98 -33.37 25.83
CA PRO A 129 29.29 -34.01 25.76
C PRO A 129 30.18 -33.73 26.98
N LEU A 130 30.08 -32.52 27.56
CA LEU A 130 30.85 -32.15 28.75
C LEU A 130 30.38 -32.96 29.97
N ILE A 131 29.07 -33.06 30.15
CA ILE A 131 28.47 -33.86 31.23
C ILE A 131 28.80 -35.35 31.03
N ASP A 132 28.68 -35.85 29.81
CA ASP A 132 28.99 -37.25 29.46
C ASP A 132 30.47 -37.56 29.69
N PHE A 133 31.38 -36.67 29.30
CA PHE A 133 32.81 -36.79 29.59
C PHE A 133 33.09 -36.78 31.10
N ALA A 134 32.49 -35.83 31.84
CA ALA A 134 32.66 -35.74 33.28
C ALA A 134 32.18 -37.00 34.01
N TYR A 135 31.08 -37.61 33.56
CA TYR A 135 30.51 -38.79 34.18
C TYR A 135 31.24 -40.09 33.78
N HIS A 136 31.55 -40.28 32.50
CA HIS A 136 32.05 -41.56 31.98
C HIS A 136 33.58 -41.63 31.86
N GLU A 137 34.24 -40.52 31.49
CA GLU A 137 35.67 -40.54 31.13
C GLU A 137 36.56 -40.20 32.33
N ILE A 138 36.17 -39.25 33.18
CA ILE A 138 36.99 -38.85 34.34
C ILE A 138 37.26 -40.04 35.28
N GLY A 139 36.25 -40.87 35.55
CA GLY A 139 36.43 -42.08 36.36
C GLY A 139 37.35 -43.11 35.70
N LYS A 140 37.22 -43.31 34.38
CA LYS A 140 38.04 -44.27 33.61
C LYS A 140 39.48 -43.79 33.45
N ILE A 141 39.71 -42.51 33.18
CA ILE A 141 41.02 -41.89 33.09
C ILE A 141 41.69 -41.92 34.47
N SER A 142 40.98 -41.57 35.55
CA SER A 142 41.53 -41.69 36.91
C SER A 142 41.99 -43.11 37.21
N ASN A 143 41.16 -44.12 36.89
CA ASN A 143 41.52 -45.52 37.10
C ASN A 143 42.66 -45.98 36.19
N ARG A 144 42.66 -45.67 34.89
CA ARG A 144 43.75 -46.01 33.96
C ARG A 144 45.07 -45.33 34.32
N THR A 145 45.03 -44.06 34.73
CA THR A 145 46.22 -43.34 35.21
C THR A 145 46.78 -44.00 36.46
N LYS A 146 45.92 -44.43 37.40
CA LYS A 146 46.33 -45.24 38.55
C LYS A 146 46.96 -46.56 38.13
N TYR A 147 46.43 -47.28 37.13
CA TYR A 147 47.01 -48.54 36.65
C TYR A 147 48.30 -48.37 35.83
N LEU A 148 48.46 -47.26 35.08
CA LEU A 148 49.69 -46.96 34.35
C LEU A 148 50.83 -46.47 35.26
N THR A 149 50.49 -45.94 36.43
CA THR A 149 51.46 -45.55 37.47
C THR A 149 51.69 -46.66 38.50
N ALA A 150 50.73 -47.57 38.68
CA ALA A 150 50.88 -48.74 39.52
C ALA A 150 51.67 -49.85 38.81
N THR A 151 52.98 -49.82 39.06
CA THR A 151 53.72 -51.01 39.50
C THR A 151 54.18 -51.97 38.40
N ILE A 152 55.39 -51.75 37.92
CA ILE A 152 56.33 -52.85 37.69
C ILE A 152 56.97 -53.13 39.06
N PRO A 153 56.64 -54.21 39.79
CA PRO A 153 57.33 -54.51 41.03
C PRO A 153 58.55 -55.36 40.66
N ILE A 154 59.68 -54.72 40.36
CA ILE A 154 60.94 -55.45 40.25
C ILE A 154 62.03 -54.64 40.96
N THR A 155 62.57 -55.26 42.00
CA THR A 155 63.55 -54.77 42.96
C THR A 155 64.83 -54.25 42.29
N GLN A 156 65.02 -52.92 42.22
CA GLN A 156 66.33 -52.21 42.26
C GLN A 156 66.14 -50.70 42.02
N LEU A 157 66.91 -49.86 42.73
CA LEU A 157 66.91 -48.38 42.62
C LEU A 157 67.15 -47.85 41.19
N GLU A 158 67.87 -48.61 40.36
CA GLU A 158 68.14 -48.27 38.95
C GLU A 158 66.87 -48.27 38.09
N SER A 159 65.86 -49.08 38.43
CA SER A 159 64.59 -49.17 37.70
C SER A 159 63.69 -47.94 37.89
N ILE A 160 63.80 -47.25 39.04
CA ILE A 160 62.98 -46.07 39.35
C ILE A 160 63.36 -44.88 38.46
N SER A 161 64.66 -44.67 38.24
CA SER A 161 65.17 -43.62 37.34
C SER A 161 64.67 -43.82 35.90
N GLU A 162 64.75 -45.05 35.39
CA GLU A 162 64.26 -45.37 34.04
C GLU A 162 62.73 -45.27 33.93
N SER A 163 62.00 -45.70 34.97
CA SER A 163 60.54 -45.51 35.03
C SER A 163 60.14 -44.03 35.04
N GLN A 164 60.83 -43.19 35.82
CA GLN A 164 60.62 -41.74 35.82
C GLN A 164 60.95 -41.10 34.48
N LYS A 165 61.99 -41.56 33.78
CA LYS A 165 62.31 -41.12 32.41
C LYS A 165 61.20 -41.51 31.43
N ILE A 166 60.64 -42.72 31.53
CA ILE A 166 59.53 -43.17 30.67
C ILE A 166 58.27 -42.35 30.93
N ILE A 167 57.90 -42.11 32.20
CA ILE A 167 56.76 -41.28 32.57
C ILE A 167 56.96 -39.85 32.06
N SER A 168 58.14 -39.27 32.30
CA SER A 168 58.48 -37.91 31.83
C SER A 168 58.47 -37.82 30.29
N SER A 169 58.93 -38.87 29.60
CA SER A 169 58.89 -38.96 28.13
C SER A 169 57.46 -39.04 27.60
N ASN A 170 56.60 -39.84 28.22
CA ASN A 170 55.17 -39.91 27.88
C ASN A 170 54.46 -38.57 28.14
N ILE A 171 54.75 -37.91 29.25
CA ILE A 171 54.22 -36.56 29.53
C ILE A 171 54.72 -35.57 28.48
N LYS A 172 56.02 -35.56 28.15
CA LYS A 172 56.57 -34.69 27.10
C LYS A 172 55.90 -34.93 25.75
N LYS A 173 55.67 -36.19 25.37
CA LYS A 173 54.96 -36.55 24.14
C LYS A 173 53.52 -36.05 24.13
N GLN A 174 52.79 -36.21 25.23
CA GLN A 174 51.41 -35.69 25.35
C GLN A 174 51.36 -34.16 25.29
N VAL A 175 52.29 -33.48 25.98
CA VAL A 175 52.41 -32.01 25.93
C VAL A 175 52.75 -31.53 24.53
N ALA A 176 53.69 -32.19 23.84
CA ALA A 176 54.03 -31.85 22.46
C ALA A 176 52.80 -31.98 21.54
N ASN A 177 52.05 -33.08 21.64
CA ASN A 177 50.82 -33.26 20.87
C ASN A 177 49.79 -32.16 21.16
N ALA A 178 49.60 -31.78 22.42
CA ALA A 178 48.69 -30.69 22.79
C ALA A 178 49.13 -29.33 22.21
N ILE A 179 50.43 -29.03 22.23
CA ILE A 179 50.99 -27.81 21.61
C ILE A 179 50.73 -27.80 20.10
N TYR A 180 50.90 -28.94 19.42
CA TYR A 180 50.59 -29.04 17.99
C TYR A 180 49.10 -28.82 17.72
N SER A 181 48.20 -29.40 18.52
CA SER A 181 46.76 -29.16 18.37
C SER A 181 46.38 -27.69 18.58
N ILE A 182 46.98 -27.01 19.57
CA ILE A 182 46.76 -25.57 19.80
C ILE A 182 47.27 -24.74 18.62
N LYS A 183 48.45 -25.08 18.08
CA LYS A 183 49.01 -24.42 16.90
C LYS A 183 48.08 -24.53 15.69
N ASP A 184 47.56 -25.73 15.43
CA ASP A 184 46.67 -25.96 14.30
C ASP A 184 45.33 -25.21 14.48
N TYR A 185 44.79 -25.18 15.70
CA TYR A 185 43.60 -24.41 16.03
C TYR A 185 43.79 -22.90 15.79
N ILE A 186 44.89 -22.30 16.25
CA ILE A 186 45.18 -20.87 16.02
C ILE A 186 45.33 -20.57 14.53
N ARG A 187 45.91 -21.50 13.76
CA ARG A 187 46.05 -21.35 12.31
C ARG A 187 44.70 -21.36 11.61
N GLU A 188 43.82 -22.26 12.02
CA GLU A 188 42.47 -22.39 11.46
C GLU A 188 41.62 -21.16 11.81
N MET A 189 41.68 -20.69 13.06
CA MET A 189 40.97 -19.50 13.51
C MET A 189 41.39 -18.24 12.74
N ASN A 190 42.70 -18.02 12.57
CA ASN A 190 43.20 -16.90 11.76
C ASN A 190 42.77 -17.00 10.28
N SER A 191 42.64 -18.21 9.73
CA SER A 191 42.12 -18.42 8.37
C SER A 191 40.63 -18.05 8.28
N GLN A 192 39.84 -18.43 9.29
CA GLN A 192 38.43 -18.09 9.36
C GLN A 192 38.21 -16.58 9.49
N ASP A 193 38.98 -15.91 10.35
CA ASP A 193 38.90 -14.44 10.52
C ASP A 193 39.19 -13.69 9.22
N LYS A 194 40.16 -14.17 8.43
CA LYS A 194 40.45 -13.61 7.09
C LYS A 194 39.29 -13.82 6.12
N MET A 195 38.70 -15.01 6.08
CA MET A 195 37.53 -15.30 5.23
C MET A 195 36.31 -14.45 5.62
N ILE A 196 36.07 -14.28 6.92
CA ILE A 196 34.99 -13.44 7.46
C ILE A 196 35.22 -11.98 7.06
N SER A 197 36.43 -11.48 7.25
CA SER A 197 36.79 -10.09 6.88
C SER A 197 36.62 -9.83 5.38
N GLN A 198 37.02 -10.77 4.52
CA GLN A 198 36.81 -10.65 3.06
C GLN A 198 35.33 -10.60 2.68
N LYS A 199 34.47 -11.35 3.38
CA LYS A 199 33.03 -11.38 3.09
C LYS A 199 32.26 -10.21 3.69
N LEU A 200 32.70 -9.66 4.82
CA LEU A 200 32.00 -8.57 5.52
C LEU A 200 32.43 -7.16 5.10
N VAL A 201 33.64 -6.98 4.52
CA VAL A 201 34.20 -5.63 4.30
C VAL A 201 33.94 -5.03 2.90
N ASN A 202 33.35 -5.75 1.94
CA ASN A 202 33.26 -5.27 0.54
C ASN A 202 31.87 -4.88 0.03
N ASP A 203 31.04 -4.22 0.86
CA ASP A 203 29.83 -3.51 0.40
C ASP A 203 30.10 -2.06 -0.07
N LYS A 204 31.36 -1.62 -0.12
CA LYS A 204 31.71 -0.27 -0.59
C LYS A 204 32.87 -0.32 -1.58
N ASN A 205 32.52 -0.20 -2.86
CA ASN A 205 33.38 0.17 -3.98
C ASN A 205 34.65 -0.66 -4.15
N ILE A 206 34.50 -1.85 -4.72
CA ILE A 206 35.59 -2.44 -5.51
C ILE A 206 35.66 -1.63 -6.81
N PRO A 207 36.79 -0.98 -7.17
CA PRO A 207 37.01 -0.49 -8.52
C PRO A 207 37.26 -1.69 -9.42
N GLY A 208 36.18 -2.38 -9.77
CA GLY A 208 36.15 -3.44 -10.77
C GLY A 208 35.19 -3.03 -11.88
N ASN A 209 35.43 -3.53 -13.09
CA ASN A 209 34.44 -3.42 -14.16
C ASN A 209 33.17 -4.14 -13.69
N ASN A 210 32.15 -3.36 -13.34
CA ASN A 210 30.85 -3.88 -12.96
C ASN A 210 30.08 -4.20 -14.24
N TYR A 211 29.90 -5.50 -14.50
CA TYR A 211 29.12 -5.98 -15.63
C TYR A 211 27.66 -6.17 -15.21
N MET A 212 26.75 -5.74 -16.07
CA MET A 212 25.31 -5.92 -15.85
C MET A 212 24.74 -6.83 -16.94
N PRO A 213 24.04 -7.92 -16.58
CA PRO A 213 23.37 -8.74 -17.58
C PRO A 213 22.16 -7.98 -18.12
N VAL A 214 22.05 -7.93 -19.45
CA VAL A 214 20.92 -7.34 -20.17
C VAL A 214 20.44 -8.35 -21.20
N ALA A 215 19.12 -8.55 -21.30
CA ALA A 215 18.52 -9.41 -22.31
C ALA A 215 18.00 -8.54 -23.46
N ILE A 216 18.32 -8.91 -24.69
CA ILE A 216 17.84 -8.24 -25.90
C ILE A 216 16.91 -9.20 -26.62
N LEU A 217 15.68 -8.76 -26.87
CA LEU A 217 14.65 -9.54 -27.54
C LEU A 217 14.36 -8.91 -28.90
N GLU A 218 14.66 -9.66 -29.96
CA GLU A 218 14.26 -9.29 -31.31
C GLU A 218 13.04 -10.12 -31.73
N SER A 219 11.96 -9.45 -32.11
CA SER A 219 10.75 -10.08 -32.63
C SER A 219 10.35 -9.47 -33.96
N ILE A 220 9.75 -10.26 -34.84
CA ILE A 220 9.17 -9.79 -36.10
C ILE A 220 7.66 -10.02 -35.99
N PRO A 221 6.87 -8.97 -35.64
CA PRO A 221 5.46 -9.14 -35.35
C PRO A 221 4.59 -9.29 -36.61
N ASP A 222 5.01 -8.72 -37.75
CA ASP A 222 4.22 -8.66 -38.98
C ASP A 222 4.93 -9.28 -40.19
N SER A 223 4.13 -9.74 -41.16
CA SER A 223 4.60 -10.25 -42.48
C SER A 223 5.36 -9.23 -43.32
N THR A 224 5.44 -7.97 -42.85
CA THR A 224 6.19 -6.86 -43.44
C THR A 224 7.68 -6.86 -43.07
N GLY A 225 8.14 -7.80 -42.22
CA GLY A 225 9.57 -8.03 -41.96
C GLY A 225 10.29 -6.94 -41.14
N ARG A 226 9.55 -6.11 -40.40
CA ARG A 226 10.15 -5.12 -39.50
C ARG A 226 10.55 -5.80 -38.20
N VAL A 227 11.83 -5.70 -37.83
CA VAL A 227 12.37 -6.20 -36.58
C VAL A 227 12.09 -5.19 -35.47
N THR A 228 11.46 -5.63 -34.39
CA THR A 228 11.26 -4.87 -33.16
C THR A 228 12.18 -5.42 -32.07
N THR A 229 13.08 -4.56 -31.57
CA THR A 229 14.08 -4.89 -30.55
C THR A 229 13.68 -4.29 -29.20
N GLU A 230 13.44 -5.15 -28.21
CA GLU A 230 13.11 -4.79 -26.83
C GLU A 230 14.27 -5.16 -25.89
N ILE A 231 14.63 -4.26 -24.97
CA ILE A 231 15.71 -4.48 -24.00
C ILE A 231 15.10 -4.73 -22.62
N VAL A 232 15.42 -5.88 -22.03
CA VAL A 232 14.92 -6.33 -20.73
C VAL A 232 16.04 -6.30 -19.68
N TYR A 233 15.74 -5.63 -18.58
CA TYR A 233 16.64 -5.46 -17.44
C TYR A 233 16.30 -6.43 -16.30
N PRO A 234 17.28 -6.88 -15.51
CA PRO A 234 17.03 -7.70 -14.32
C PRO A 234 16.15 -6.96 -13.31
N VAL A 235 15.26 -7.69 -12.63
CA VAL A 235 14.23 -7.11 -11.76
C VAL A 235 14.85 -6.43 -10.54
N GLY A 236 14.77 -5.10 -10.49
CA GLY A 236 15.20 -4.26 -9.37
C GLY A 236 14.78 -2.79 -9.57
N GLU A 237 14.63 -2.03 -8.50
CA GLU A 237 14.40 -0.57 -8.55
C GLU A 237 15.67 0.11 -9.08
N MET A 238 15.72 0.32 -10.39
CA MET A 238 16.75 1.11 -11.05
C MET A 238 16.19 2.47 -11.45
N ASP A 239 17.01 3.49 -11.24
CA ASP A 239 16.71 4.86 -11.62
C ASP A 239 16.52 4.99 -13.14
N SER A 240 15.56 5.83 -13.55
CA SER A 240 15.17 5.95 -14.97
C SER A 240 16.31 6.44 -15.85
N GLU A 241 17.25 7.22 -15.29
CA GLU A 241 18.39 7.78 -16.03
C GLU A 241 19.41 6.71 -16.43
N ILE A 242 19.69 5.75 -15.54
CA ILE A 242 20.63 4.65 -15.80
C ILE A 242 20.08 3.72 -16.88
N LYS A 243 18.78 3.42 -16.83
CA LYS A 243 18.11 2.61 -17.86
C LYS A 243 18.23 3.25 -19.24
N ASN A 244 18.00 4.56 -19.33
CA ASN A 244 18.11 5.28 -20.61
C ASN A 244 19.55 5.30 -21.13
N SER A 245 20.53 5.57 -20.26
CA SER A 245 21.94 5.57 -20.68
C SER A 245 22.42 4.20 -21.18
N ILE A 246 21.94 3.11 -20.57
CA ILE A 246 22.27 1.74 -21.00
C ILE A 246 21.55 1.40 -22.30
N SER A 247 20.26 1.74 -22.43
CA SER A 247 19.50 1.58 -23.67
C SER A 247 20.22 2.28 -24.83
N ASP A 248 20.62 3.54 -24.67
CA ASP A 248 21.28 4.32 -25.73
C ASP A 248 22.63 3.71 -26.14
N LYS A 249 23.43 3.24 -25.17
CA LYS A 249 24.70 2.56 -25.46
C LYS A 249 24.48 1.24 -26.20
N ILE A 250 23.47 0.47 -25.81
CA ILE A 250 23.16 -0.81 -26.46
C ILE A 250 22.65 -0.58 -27.87
N TYR A 251 21.72 0.37 -28.10
CA TYR A 251 21.22 0.67 -29.44
C TYR A 251 22.33 1.14 -30.39
N ASN A 252 23.29 1.91 -29.89
CA ASN A 252 24.43 2.37 -30.69
C ASN A 252 25.43 1.24 -31.01
N ASN A 253 25.63 0.30 -30.09
CA ASN A 253 26.63 -0.76 -30.24
C ASN A 253 26.05 -2.10 -30.72
N LEU A 254 24.73 -2.24 -30.89
CA LEU A 254 24.07 -3.49 -31.26
C LEU A 254 24.64 -4.11 -32.55
N PHE A 255 24.95 -3.27 -33.54
CA PHE A 255 25.54 -3.67 -34.83
C PHE A 255 27.04 -4.02 -34.74
N GLN A 256 27.71 -3.64 -33.66
CA GLN A 256 29.14 -3.87 -33.44
C GLN A 256 29.42 -5.04 -32.49
N MET A 257 28.40 -5.60 -31.84
CA MET A 257 28.56 -6.73 -30.93
C MET A 257 28.78 -8.03 -31.70
N GLU A 258 29.82 -8.79 -31.33
CA GLU A 258 30.03 -10.14 -31.82
C GLU A 258 29.18 -11.14 -31.01
N TRP A 259 28.12 -11.62 -31.65
CA TRP A 259 27.21 -12.60 -31.07
C TRP A 259 27.79 -14.02 -31.19
N SER A 260 27.87 -14.73 -30.07
CA SER A 260 28.40 -16.09 -30.00
C SER A 260 27.36 -17.08 -29.47
N VAL A 261 27.26 -18.24 -30.12
CA VAL A 261 26.36 -19.32 -29.67
C VAL A 261 27.06 -20.11 -28.57
N ASP A 262 26.66 -19.88 -27.33
CA ASP A 262 27.13 -20.66 -26.19
C ASP A 262 26.10 -21.73 -25.80
N ASN A 263 26.41 -22.97 -26.15
CA ASN A 263 25.53 -24.12 -25.94
C ASN A 263 25.40 -24.52 -24.45
N LEU A 264 26.40 -24.20 -23.61
CA LEU A 264 26.39 -24.56 -22.19
C LEU A 264 25.40 -23.69 -21.41
N THR A 265 25.46 -22.37 -21.61
CA THR A 265 24.52 -21.42 -20.98
C THR A 265 23.09 -21.62 -21.50
N PHE A 266 22.91 -21.97 -22.77
CA PHE A 266 21.59 -22.31 -23.31
C PHE A 266 20.95 -23.52 -22.59
N ALA A 267 21.73 -24.54 -22.24
CA ALA A 267 21.23 -25.73 -21.53
C ALA A 267 20.75 -25.39 -20.10
N GLU A 268 21.45 -24.50 -19.41
CA GLU A 268 21.07 -24.02 -18.07
C GLU A 268 19.79 -23.18 -18.13
N VAL A 269 19.70 -22.25 -19.08
CA VAL A 269 18.50 -21.43 -19.29
C VAL A 269 17.29 -22.30 -19.68
N MET A 270 17.50 -23.31 -20.53
CA MET A 270 16.48 -24.30 -20.89
C MET A 270 15.98 -25.07 -19.65
N SER A 271 16.88 -25.47 -18.75
CA SER A 271 16.53 -26.16 -17.51
C SER A 271 15.67 -25.28 -16.61
N GLU A 272 16.06 -24.03 -16.37
CA GLU A 272 15.27 -23.09 -15.54
C GLU A 272 13.94 -22.71 -16.20
N PHE A 273 13.89 -22.52 -17.52
CA PHE A 273 12.63 -22.27 -18.22
C PHE A 273 11.66 -23.45 -18.12
N SER A 274 12.17 -24.69 -18.25
CA SER A 274 11.35 -25.90 -18.08
C SER A 274 10.77 -26.02 -16.67
N LYS A 275 11.56 -25.66 -15.65
CA LYS A 275 11.13 -25.60 -14.26
C LYS A 275 10.03 -24.55 -14.06
N LEU A 276 10.19 -23.34 -14.61
CA LEU A 276 9.15 -22.29 -14.53
C LEU A 276 7.84 -22.70 -15.23
N LEU A 277 7.92 -23.40 -16.36
CA LEU A 277 6.73 -23.92 -17.04
C LEU A 277 6.04 -25.03 -16.24
N SER A 278 6.81 -25.89 -15.55
CA SER A 278 6.24 -26.93 -14.68
C SER A 278 5.47 -26.35 -13.49
N VAL A 279 5.95 -25.23 -12.93
CA VAL A 279 5.32 -24.53 -11.80
C VAL A 279 4.09 -23.72 -12.25
N SER A 280 4.00 -23.36 -13.54
CA SER A 280 2.91 -22.57 -14.08
C SER A 280 1.56 -23.32 -14.11
N GLN A 281 0.48 -22.64 -13.72
CA GLN A 281 -0.90 -23.17 -13.74
C GLN A 281 -1.57 -23.15 -15.13
N LYS A 282 -0.83 -22.82 -16.20
CA LYS A 282 -1.39 -22.73 -17.57
C LYS A 282 -1.74 -24.12 -18.14
N PRO A 283 -2.66 -24.22 -19.12
CA PRO A 283 -3.02 -25.49 -19.76
C PRO A 283 -1.82 -26.16 -20.44
N ASP A 284 -1.79 -27.50 -20.44
CA ASP A 284 -0.65 -28.28 -20.94
C ASP A 284 -0.33 -28.01 -22.42
N LYS A 285 -1.37 -27.80 -23.25
CA LYS A 285 -1.21 -27.40 -24.66
C LYS A 285 -0.42 -26.09 -24.82
N VAL A 286 -0.61 -25.14 -23.90
CA VAL A 286 0.12 -23.86 -23.91
C VAL A 286 1.57 -24.05 -23.46
N LYS A 287 1.82 -24.96 -22.51
CA LYS A 287 3.17 -25.32 -22.07
C LYS A 287 3.96 -26.01 -23.17
N GLU A 288 3.34 -26.94 -23.90
CA GLU A 288 3.95 -27.60 -25.06
C GLU A 288 4.27 -26.60 -26.16
N THR A 289 3.31 -25.72 -26.50
CA THR A 289 3.52 -24.68 -27.50
C THR A 289 4.66 -23.73 -27.08
N ALA A 290 4.71 -23.32 -25.81
CA ALA A 290 5.79 -22.49 -25.29
C ALA A 290 7.17 -23.17 -25.38
N MET A 291 7.26 -24.48 -25.09
CA MET A 291 8.52 -25.21 -25.27
C MET A 291 8.92 -25.36 -26.73
N THR A 292 7.96 -25.56 -27.64
CA THR A 292 8.28 -25.63 -29.08
C THR A 292 8.81 -24.30 -29.60
N LEU A 293 8.22 -23.18 -29.16
CA LEU A 293 8.69 -21.85 -29.51
C LEU A 293 10.08 -21.57 -28.94
N PHE A 294 10.32 -21.91 -27.67
CA PHE A 294 11.60 -21.69 -27.02
C PHE A 294 12.75 -22.51 -27.65
N ARG A 295 12.48 -23.75 -28.08
CA ARG A 295 13.46 -24.56 -28.83
C ARG A 295 13.82 -23.99 -30.20
N ASN A 296 12.90 -23.26 -30.82
CA ASN A 296 13.09 -22.64 -32.12
C ASN A 296 13.70 -21.23 -32.03
N CYS A 297 13.82 -20.67 -30.82
CA CYS A 297 14.51 -19.41 -30.59
C CYS A 297 16.02 -19.60 -30.74
N LYS A 298 16.67 -18.68 -31.47
CA LYS A 298 18.12 -18.57 -31.49
C LYS A 298 18.54 -17.85 -30.21
N TYR A 299 19.40 -18.49 -29.42
CA TYR A 299 20.00 -17.89 -28.23
C TYR A 299 21.46 -17.60 -28.52
N GLU A 300 21.84 -16.34 -28.39
CA GLU A 300 23.18 -15.86 -28.65
C GLU A 300 23.63 -15.00 -27.47
N THR A 301 24.93 -15.07 -27.15
CA THR A 301 25.54 -14.32 -26.06
C THR A 301 26.64 -13.43 -26.62
N ALA A 302 26.65 -12.16 -26.20
CA ALA A 302 27.70 -11.22 -26.51
C ALA A 302 28.33 -10.72 -25.21
N LYS A 303 29.65 -10.53 -25.19
CA LYS A 303 30.34 -9.83 -24.11
C LYS A 303 30.56 -8.39 -24.55
N GLY A 304 29.85 -7.46 -23.91
CA GLY A 304 30.14 -6.04 -24.06
C GLY A 304 31.33 -5.64 -23.20
N GLU A 305 32.31 -4.95 -23.80
CA GLU A 305 33.36 -4.22 -23.07
C GLU A 305 32.85 -2.87 -22.54
#